data_AF-A0A315BK98-F1
#
_entry.id   AF-A0A315BK98-F1
#
_cell.length_a   1.000
_cell.length_b   1.000
_cell.length_c   1.000
_cell.angle_alpha   90.00
_cell.angle_beta   90.00
_cell.angle_gamma   90.00
#
_symmetry.space_group_name_H-M   'P 1'
#
loop_
_entity.id
_entity.type
_entity.pdbx_description
1 polymer ?
#
loop_
_entity_poly.entity_id
_entity_poly.type
_entity_poly.pdbx_seq_one_letter_code
_entity_poly.pdbx_strand_id
1 'polypeptide(L)'
;MALAQKHGTGRMVAHDSLPLISHTSVDKGLASFIDLRNEASHATRRVGEVIGDDTLVAYVRFIRALCEAIVEAMLLSSLQWHSEHGNWTKAGRIESVVTGNKRICVAPLQSCRIRQGDSIYISGTYQCLAAKIEEIRIEDQVVTDYVIGLTPKEVGLRLDIETYKNAIVWVESRQPAPTSPTQSLAPLTINLDDQSEDVDVDAELPAEEAANLDNTSDVG
;
A
#
# COMPACT_ATOMS: atom_id res chain seq x y z
N MET A 1 23.38 -46.26 27.49
CA MET A 1 22.44 -46.29 26.35
C MET A 1 21.75 -44.95 26.30
N ALA A 2 21.91 -44.23 25.19
CA ALA A 2 21.62 -42.81 25.04
C ALA A 2 20.12 -42.50 24.96
N LEU A 3 19.75 -41.34 25.52
CA LEU A 3 18.49 -40.65 25.29
C LEU A 3 18.33 -40.28 23.81
N ALA A 4 17.10 -40.38 23.30
CA ALA A 4 16.64 -39.56 22.18
C ALA A 4 15.16 -39.23 22.35
N GLN A 5 14.91 -38.02 22.86
CA GLN A 5 13.65 -37.30 22.68
C GLN A 5 13.33 -37.21 21.18
N LYS A 6 12.08 -37.44 20.80
CA LYS A 6 11.55 -37.01 19.52
C LYS A 6 10.37 -36.08 19.78
N HIS A 7 10.64 -34.79 19.84
CA HIS A 7 9.64 -33.75 19.74
C HIS A 7 8.94 -33.89 18.38
N GLY A 8 7.68 -34.35 18.42
CA GLY A 8 6.80 -34.35 17.27
C GLY A 8 6.45 -32.91 16.92
N THR A 9 6.95 -32.48 15.77
CA THR A 9 6.66 -31.21 15.11
C THR A 9 5.15 -31.01 14.98
N GLY A 10 4.65 -29.94 15.62
CA GLY A 10 3.29 -29.43 15.45
C GLY A 10 3.07 -28.95 14.01
N ARG A 11 2.73 -29.88 13.13
CA ARG A 11 2.15 -29.61 11.83
C ARG A 11 0.70 -29.23 12.09
N MET A 12 0.34 -27.95 11.90
CA MET A 12 -1.06 -27.55 11.78
C MET A 12 -1.60 -28.22 10.51
N VAL A 13 -2.15 -29.41 10.70
CA VAL A 13 -2.94 -30.11 9.69
C VAL A 13 -4.19 -29.29 9.47
N ALA A 14 -4.57 -29.13 8.20
CA ALA A 14 -5.81 -28.52 7.77
C ALA A 14 -6.97 -29.04 8.64
N HIS A 15 -7.44 -28.21 9.57
CA HIS A 15 -8.61 -28.54 10.37
C HIS A 15 -9.83 -28.17 9.53
N ASP A 16 -10.39 -29.22 8.94
CA ASP A 16 -11.82 -29.47 8.79
C ASP A 16 -12.70 -28.23 8.66
N SER A 17 -13.16 -28.03 7.43
CA SER A 17 -14.41 -27.36 7.11
C SER A 17 -15.52 -27.81 8.07
N LEU A 18 -15.79 -26.97 9.09
CA LEU A 18 -16.94 -27.11 9.96
C LEU A 18 -18.22 -26.88 9.13
N PRO A 19 -19.26 -27.72 9.30
CA PRO A 19 -20.29 -27.95 8.29
C PRO A 19 -21.38 -26.88 8.21
N LEU A 20 -21.27 -25.76 8.93
CA LEU A 20 -22.32 -24.73 8.94
C LEU A 20 -22.18 -23.70 7.80
N ILE A 21 -20.99 -23.56 7.21
CA ILE A 21 -20.71 -22.60 6.11
C ILE A 21 -20.52 -23.31 4.76
N SER A 22 -20.40 -24.64 4.72
CA SER A 22 -20.10 -25.34 3.47
C SER A 22 -21.26 -25.36 2.45
N HIS A 23 -22.48 -24.97 2.84
CA HIS A 23 -23.66 -25.04 1.96
C HIS A 23 -24.66 -23.86 2.06
N THR A 24 -24.32 -22.78 2.75
CA THR A 24 -25.17 -21.57 2.83
C THR A 24 -24.59 -20.47 1.95
N SER A 25 -25.43 -19.87 1.09
CA SER A 25 -25.03 -18.63 0.41
C SER A 25 -24.72 -17.56 1.47
N VAL A 26 -23.84 -16.60 1.13
CA VAL A 26 -23.47 -15.49 2.04
C VAL A 26 -24.71 -14.83 2.64
N ASP A 27 -25.76 -14.65 1.84
CA ASP A 27 -27.05 -14.10 2.26
C ASP A 27 -27.73 -14.94 3.36
N LYS A 28 -27.69 -16.27 3.24
CA LYS A 28 -28.26 -17.18 4.25
C LYS A 28 -27.44 -17.17 5.54
N GLY A 29 -26.12 -17.07 5.43
CA GLY A 29 -25.23 -16.92 6.58
C GLY A 29 -25.51 -15.62 7.33
N LEU A 30 -25.67 -14.52 6.60
CA LEU A 30 -26.00 -13.20 7.17
C LEU A 30 -27.38 -13.18 7.81
N ALA A 31 -28.40 -13.73 7.14
CA ALA A 31 -29.76 -13.83 7.68
C ALA A 31 -29.77 -14.62 8.99
N SER A 32 -29.10 -15.78 9.02
CA SER A 32 -29.02 -16.63 10.22
C SER A 32 -28.31 -15.91 11.38
N PHE A 33 -27.27 -15.14 11.08
CA PHE A 33 -26.59 -14.31 12.09
C PHE A 33 -27.50 -13.21 12.66
N ILE A 34 -28.26 -12.53 11.80
CA ILE A 34 -29.20 -11.47 12.21
C ILE A 34 -30.30 -12.06 13.11
N ASP A 35 -30.88 -13.19 12.71
CA ASP A 35 -31.93 -13.87 13.48
C ASP A 35 -31.41 -14.27 14.86
N LEU A 36 -30.22 -14.86 14.92
CA LEU A 36 -29.59 -15.22 16.18
C LEU A 36 -29.33 -14.00 17.08
N ARG A 37 -28.79 -12.91 16.52
CA ARG A 37 -28.58 -11.65 17.26
C ARG A 37 -29.91 -11.15 17.85
N ASN A 38 -30.97 -11.19 17.07
CA ASN A 38 -32.30 -10.75 17.49
C ASN A 38 -32.84 -11.65 18.62
N GLU A 39 -32.77 -12.97 18.48
CA GLU A 39 -33.16 -13.92 19.52
C GLU A 39 -32.39 -13.69 20.83
N ALA A 40 -31.07 -13.48 20.75
CA ALA A 40 -30.24 -13.20 21.92
C ALA A 40 -30.63 -11.87 22.61
N SER A 41 -30.94 -10.83 21.83
CA SER A 41 -31.32 -9.51 22.37
C SER A 41 -32.69 -9.49 23.04
N HIS A 42 -33.62 -10.36 22.62
CA HIS A 42 -34.97 -10.44 23.18
C HIS A 42 -35.08 -11.41 24.37
N ALA A 43 -33.97 -12.04 24.79
CA ALA A 43 -33.90 -13.02 25.89
C ALA A 43 -34.95 -14.14 25.78
N THR A 44 -35.45 -14.42 24.57
CA THR A 44 -36.50 -15.41 24.31
C THR A 44 -36.02 -16.84 24.57
N ARG A 45 -34.71 -17.07 24.70
CA ARG A 45 -34.09 -18.32 25.14
C ARG A 45 -32.91 -18.02 26.09
N ARG A 46 -32.65 -18.91 27.06
CA ARG A 46 -31.52 -18.76 28.01
C ARG A 46 -30.20 -18.89 27.24
N VAL A 47 -29.28 -17.93 27.36
CA VAL A 47 -27.99 -17.88 26.63
C VAL A 47 -27.20 -19.20 26.65
N GLY A 48 -27.37 -20.03 27.68
CA GLY A 48 -26.75 -21.37 27.80
C GLY A 48 -27.43 -22.54 27.07
N GLU A 49 -28.64 -22.35 26.51
CA GLU A 49 -29.36 -23.36 25.70
C GLU A 49 -29.22 -23.13 24.19
N VAL A 50 -28.63 -22.01 23.76
CA VAL A 50 -28.99 -21.38 22.47
C VAL A 50 -27.95 -21.56 21.37
N ILE A 51 -26.69 -21.79 21.69
CA ILE A 51 -25.63 -21.89 20.68
C ILE A 51 -24.57 -22.86 21.20
N GLY A 52 -24.39 -24.01 20.55
CA GLY A 52 -23.22 -24.86 20.83
C GLY A 52 -21.93 -24.12 20.43
N ASP A 53 -20.84 -24.36 21.16
CA ASP A 53 -19.55 -23.66 20.98
C ASP A 53 -19.10 -23.59 19.50
N ASP A 54 -19.31 -24.66 18.74
CA ASP A 54 -18.97 -24.73 17.31
C ASP A 54 -19.73 -23.69 16.46
N THR A 55 -21.00 -23.45 16.77
CA THR A 55 -21.84 -22.47 16.07
C THR A 55 -21.38 -21.05 16.40
N LEU A 56 -20.99 -20.78 17.64
CA LEU A 56 -20.46 -19.47 18.03
C LEU A 56 -19.12 -19.20 17.32
N VAL A 57 -18.24 -20.20 17.27
CA VAL A 57 -16.98 -20.13 16.49
C VAL A 57 -17.26 -19.90 15.00
N ALA A 58 -18.26 -20.56 14.43
CA ALA A 58 -18.64 -20.36 13.03
C ALA A 58 -19.10 -18.91 12.77
N TYR A 59 -19.92 -18.32 13.66
CA TYR A 59 -20.33 -16.92 13.53
C TYR A 59 -19.16 -15.95 13.67
N VAL A 60 -18.25 -16.15 14.61
CA VAL A 60 -17.04 -15.32 14.75
C VAL A 60 -16.20 -15.37 13.46
N ARG A 61 -16.02 -16.57 12.88
CA ARG A 61 -15.30 -16.74 11.60
C ARG A 61 -16.03 -16.04 10.45
N PHE A 62 -17.35 -16.13 10.39
CA PHE A 62 -18.16 -15.47 9.37
C PHE A 62 -18.05 -13.94 9.46
N ILE A 63 -18.23 -13.36 10.65
CA ILE A 63 -18.12 -11.91 10.87
C ILE A 63 -16.72 -11.43 10.49
N ARG A 64 -15.69 -12.16 10.90
CA ARG A 64 -14.31 -11.84 10.53
C ARG A 64 -14.13 -11.82 9.00
N ALA A 65 -14.57 -12.86 8.30
CA ALA A 65 -14.48 -12.94 6.84
C ALA A 65 -15.26 -11.80 6.15
N LEU A 66 -16.42 -11.43 6.70
CA LEU A 66 -17.20 -10.30 6.20
C LEU A 66 -16.44 -8.97 6.38
N CYS A 67 -15.83 -8.74 7.54
CA CYS A 67 -15.02 -7.56 7.79
C CYS A 67 -13.78 -7.50 6.86
N GLU A 68 -13.09 -8.64 6.69
CA GLU A 68 -11.94 -8.75 5.76
C GLU A 68 -12.38 -8.39 4.32
N ALA A 69 -13.49 -8.97 3.83
CA ALA A 69 -14.01 -8.67 2.51
C ALA A 69 -14.39 -7.18 2.32
N ILE A 70 -14.96 -6.53 3.34
CA ILE A 70 -15.27 -5.09 3.29
C ILE A 70 -13.98 -4.27 3.18
N VAL A 71 -12.96 -4.59 3.98
CA VAL A 71 -11.66 -3.90 3.93
C VAL A 71 -11.03 -4.05 2.56
N GLU A 72 -11.03 -5.26 1.99
CA GLU A 72 -10.48 -5.52 0.66
C GLU A 72 -11.23 -4.76 -0.45
N ALA A 73 -12.56 -4.65 -0.35
CA ALA A 73 -13.36 -3.85 -1.27
C ALA A 73 -13.00 -2.36 -1.18
N MET A 74 -12.88 -1.82 0.05
CA MET A 74 -12.48 -0.44 0.28
C MET A 74 -11.07 -0.15 -0.26
N LEU A 75 -10.12 -1.08 -0.06
CA LEU A 75 -8.77 -0.98 -0.59
C LEU A 75 -8.76 -0.92 -2.11
N LEU A 76 -9.52 -1.80 -2.77
CA LEU A 76 -9.61 -1.79 -4.23
C LEU A 76 -10.20 -0.48 -4.77
N SER A 77 -11.29 0.02 -4.15
CA SER A 77 -11.87 1.32 -4.51
C SER A 77 -10.88 2.47 -4.31
N SER A 78 -10.13 2.46 -3.21
CA SER A 78 -9.10 3.46 -2.93
C SER A 78 -7.96 3.43 -3.95
N LEU A 79 -7.46 2.25 -4.33
CA LEU A 79 -6.43 2.09 -5.35
C LEU A 79 -6.89 2.58 -6.71
N GLN A 80 -8.12 2.26 -7.10
CA GLN A 80 -8.69 2.73 -8.37
C GLN A 80 -8.77 4.26 -8.39
N TRP A 81 -9.31 4.87 -7.33
CA TRP A 81 -9.37 6.32 -7.20
C TRP A 81 -7.97 6.96 -7.25
N HIS A 82 -7.03 6.46 -6.46
CA HIS A 82 -5.68 7.01 -6.44
C HIS A 82 -4.90 6.78 -7.74
N SER A 83 -5.24 5.75 -8.52
CA SER A 83 -4.62 5.51 -9.81
C SER A 83 -5.02 6.52 -10.85
N GLU A 84 -6.28 6.96 -10.84
CA GLU A 84 -6.76 8.07 -11.69
C GLU A 84 -6.04 9.39 -11.37
N HIS A 85 -5.57 9.54 -10.14
CA HIS A 85 -4.84 10.73 -9.67
C HIS A 85 -3.31 10.55 -9.65
N GLY A 86 -2.81 9.45 -10.23
CA GLY A 86 -1.37 9.25 -10.45
C GLY A 86 -0.57 8.79 -9.24
N ASN A 87 -1.19 8.39 -8.12
CA ASN A 87 -0.47 7.90 -6.93
C ASN A 87 -0.18 6.40 -6.97
N TRP A 88 -0.98 5.64 -7.73
CA TRP A 88 -0.83 4.19 -7.88
C TRP A 88 -0.89 3.78 -9.35
N THR A 89 -0.05 2.83 -9.75
CA THR A 89 0.02 2.33 -11.13
C THR A 89 -0.29 0.84 -11.16
N LYS A 90 -1.14 0.43 -12.13
CA LYS A 90 -1.29 -0.97 -12.52
C LYS A 90 -0.03 -1.41 -13.27
N ALA A 91 0.93 -1.98 -12.54
CA ALA A 91 2.23 -2.35 -13.07
C ALA A 91 2.15 -3.56 -14.00
N GLY A 92 1.25 -4.51 -13.73
CA GLY A 92 1.15 -5.72 -14.54
C GLY A 92 0.19 -6.75 -13.96
N ARG A 93 0.23 -7.95 -14.53
CA ARG A 93 -0.60 -9.10 -14.11
C ARG A 93 0.30 -10.30 -13.81
N ILE A 94 0.02 -10.99 -12.71
CA ILE A 94 0.70 -12.24 -12.37
C ILE A 94 0.34 -13.32 -13.38
N GLU A 95 1.34 -13.84 -14.07
CA GLU A 95 1.18 -14.83 -15.12
C GLU A 95 1.32 -16.26 -14.58
N SER A 96 2.19 -16.44 -13.60
CA SER A 96 2.38 -17.71 -12.91
C SER A 96 2.74 -17.55 -11.44
N VAL A 97 2.47 -18.60 -10.67
CA VAL A 97 2.79 -18.71 -9.24
C VAL A 97 3.45 -20.08 -9.04
N VAL A 98 4.50 -20.14 -8.22
CA VAL A 98 5.27 -21.37 -8.02
C VAL A 98 4.45 -22.39 -7.23
N THR A 99 4.32 -23.60 -7.79
CA THR A 99 3.67 -24.73 -7.12
C THR A 99 4.44 -25.09 -5.84
N GLY A 100 3.73 -25.16 -4.71
CA GLY A 100 4.31 -25.48 -3.41
C GLY A 100 4.85 -24.28 -2.62
N ASN A 101 5.03 -23.13 -3.26
CA ASN A 101 5.29 -21.87 -2.57
C ASN A 101 4.59 -20.70 -3.27
N LYS A 102 3.34 -20.46 -2.88
CA LYS A 102 2.49 -19.43 -3.50
C LYS A 102 2.91 -17.99 -3.19
N ARG A 103 3.96 -17.80 -2.40
CA ARG A 103 4.58 -16.48 -2.18
C ARG A 103 5.48 -16.06 -3.32
N ILE A 104 5.86 -16.99 -4.21
CA ILE A 104 6.71 -16.70 -5.36
C ILE A 104 5.84 -16.64 -6.61
N CYS A 105 5.90 -15.53 -7.32
CA CYS A 105 5.16 -15.30 -8.55
C CYS A 105 6.02 -14.67 -9.64
N VAL A 106 5.56 -14.79 -10.88
CA VAL A 106 6.16 -14.17 -12.05
C VAL A 106 5.12 -13.28 -12.70
N ALA A 107 5.48 -12.02 -12.95
CA ALA A 107 4.62 -11.04 -13.57
C ALA A 107 5.41 -10.21 -14.61
N PRO A 108 4.94 -10.09 -15.85
CA PRO A 108 5.37 -9.01 -16.72
C PRO A 108 4.89 -7.67 -16.12
N LEU A 109 5.84 -6.84 -15.72
CA LEU A 109 5.59 -5.50 -15.18
C LEU A 109 6.05 -4.44 -16.17
N GLN A 110 5.45 -3.25 -16.14
CA GLN A 110 5.81 -2.11 -16.98
C GLN A 110 5.62 -0.79 -16.23
N SER A 111 6.32 0.25 -16.69
CA SER A 111 6.14 1.64 -16.27
C SER A 111 6.17 1.84 -14.75
N CYS A 112 7.12 1.20 -14.07
CA CYS A 112 7.19 1.25 -12.61
C CYS A 112 8.62 1.10 -12.09
N ARG A 113 8.80 1.43 -10.81
CA ARG A 113 10.00 1.12 -10.04
C ARG A 113 9.61 0.24 -8.87
N ILE A 114 10.36 -0.83 -8.65
CA ILE A 114 10.16 -1.75 -7.53
C ILE A 114 11.46 -1.87 -6.73
N ARG A 115 11.33 -1.93 -5.41
CA ARG A 115 12.43 -2.19 -4.49
C ARG A 115 12.08 -3.29 -3.53
N GLN A 116 13.10 -4.02 -3.10
CA GLN A 116 12.95 -4.95 -2.00
C GLN A 116 12.51 -4.18 -0.75
N GLY A 117 11.48 -4.69 -0.09
CA GLY A 117 10.84 -4.07 1.06
C GLY A 117 9.67 -3.15 0.73
N ASP A 118 9.40 -2.86 -0.55
CA ASP A 118 8.27 -2.04 -0.95
C ASP A 118 6.93 -2.71 -0.61
N SER A 119 5.98 -1.86 -0.20
CA SER A 119 4.57 -2.24 -0.11
C SER A 119 3.91 -2.11 -1.47
N ILE A 120 3.26 -3.17 -1.91
CA ILE A 120 2.48 -3.26 -3.13
C ILE A 120 1.08 -3.77 -2.80
N TYR A 121 0.15 -3.68 -3.76
CA TYR A 121 -1.14 -4.36 -3.65
C TYR A 121 -1.31 -5.39 -4.74
N ILE A 122 -1.90 -6.53 -4.36
CA ILE A 122 -2.29 -7.61 -5.25
C ILE A 122 -3.81 -7.64 -5.28
N SER A 123 -4.41 -7.41 -6.45
CA SER A 123 -5.87 -7.40 -6.57
C SER A 123 -6.39 -8.42 -7.58
N GLY A 124 -7.58 -8.95 -7.32
CA GLY A 124 -8.31 -9.85 -8.21
C GLY A 124 -9.76 -9.38 -8.31
N THR A 125 -10.63 -10.27 -8.75
CA THR A 125 -12.06 -9.95 -8.88
C THR A 125 -12.72 -9.67 -7.53
N TYR A 126 -12.33 -10.39 -6.48
CA TYR A 126 -13.00 -10.35 -5.18
C TYR A 126 -12.04 -10.13 -4.00
N GLN A 127 -10.77 -9.86 -4.28
CA GLN A 127 -9.77 -9.72 -3.23
C GLN A 127 -8.76 -8.63 -3.55
N CYS A 128 -8.28 -7.96 -2.52
CA CYS A 128 -7.25 -6.92 -2.63
C CYS A 128 -6.38 -6.91 -1.39
N LEU A 129 -5.16 -7.41 -1.54
CA LEU A 129 -4.26 -7.70 -0.43
C LEU A 129 -3.03 -6.80 -0.51
N ALA A 130 -2.66 -6.20 0.62
CA ALA A 130 -1.36 -5.56 0.78
C ALA A 130 -0.27 -6.64 0.88
N ALA A 131 0.83 -6.45 0.17
CA ALA A 131 1.97 -7.34 0.18
C ALA A 131 3.27 -6.55 0.28
N LYS A 132 4.30 -7.16 0.86
CA LYS A 132 5.67 -6.64 0.87
C LYS A 132 6.53 -7.47 -0.06
N ILE A 133 7.35 -6.79 -0.87
CA ILE A 133 8.34 -7.45 -1.72
C ILE A 133 9.51 -7.94 -0.85
N GLU A 134 9.70 -9.24 -0.75
CA GLU A 134 10.83 -9.85 -0.02
C GLU A 134 12.05 -10.10 -0.91
N GLU A 135 11.87 -10.41 -2.19
CA GLU A 135 12.94 -10.66 -3.17
C GLU A 135 12.45 -10.25 -4.55
N ILE A 136 13.33 -9.64 -5.35
CA ILE A 136 13.10 -9.35 -6.77
C ILE A 136 14.12 -10.13 -7.57
N ARG A 137 13.68 -10.83 -8.62
CA ARG A 137 14.53 -11.57 -9.54
C ARG A 137 14.27 -11.17 -10.98
N ILE A 138 15.34 -10.85 -11.71
CA ILE A 138 15.30 -10.45 -13.12
C ILE A 138 16.44 -11.18 -13.83
N GLU A 139 16.12 -11.93 -14.90
CA GLU A 139 17.13 -12.67 -15.69
C GLU A 139 18.10 -13.48 -14.80
N ASP A 140 17.55 -14.25 -13.86
CA ASP A 140 18.26 -15.07 -12.85
C ASP A 140 19.09 -14.30 -11.80
N GLN A 141 19.11 -12.98 -11.84
CA GLN A 141 19.79 -12.15 -10.83
C GLN A 141 18.82 -11.64 -9.78
N VAL A 142 19.20 -11.75 -8.51
CA VAL A 142 18.49 -11.11 -7.40
C VAL A 142 18.92 -9.64 -7.33
N VAL A 143 17.95 -8.74 -7.33
CA VAL A 143 18.16 -7.28 -7.30
C VAL A 143 17.39 -6.64 -6.14
N THR A 144 17.86 -5.49 -5.66
CA THR A 144 17.24 -4.76 -4.54
C THR A 144 16.42 -3.54 -4.99
N ASP A 145 16.70 -3.00 -6.18
CA ASP A 145 16.02 -1.85 -6.78
C ASP A 145 16.06 -2.02 -8.30
N TYR A 146 14.93 -1.84 -8.97
CA TYR A 146 14.86 -1.93 -10.42
C TYR A 146 13.81 -0.99 -10.99
N VAL A 147 14.19 -0.30 -12.07
CA VAL A 147 13.31 0.57 -12.85
C VAL A 147 12.92 -0.15 -14.13
N ILE A 148 11.62 -0.31 -14.33
CA ILE A 148 11.01 -0.98 -15.47
C ILE A 148 10.41 0.08 -16.38
N GLY A 149 10.92 0.13 -17.61
CA GLY A 149 10.47 1.09 -18.62
C GLY A 149 9.09 0.75 -19.21
N LEU A 150 8.80 1.34 -20.37
CA LEU A 150 7.51 1.18 -21.06
C LEU A 150 7.29 -0.23 -21.61
N THR A 151 8.37 -0.96 -21.93
CA THR A 151 8.27 -2.34 -22.41
C THR A 151 8.10 -3.28 -21.22
N PRO A 152 7.08 -4.15 -21.21
CA PRO A 152 6.92 -5.14 -20.16
C PRO A 152 8.16 -5.99 -19.98
N LYS A 153 8.61 -6.14 -18.74
CA LYS A 153 9.71 -7.02 -18.36
C LYS A 153 9.20 -8.09 -17.41
N GLU A 154 9.57 -9.33 -17.68
CA GLU A 154 9.28 -10.44 -16.77
C GLU A 154 10.07 -10.27 -15.47
N VAL A 155 9.36 -10.26 -14.34
CA VAL A 155 9.94 -10.12 -13.01
C VAL A 155 9.45 -11.25 -12.14
N GLY A 156 10.38 -11.94 -11.49
CA GLY A 156 10.10 -12.84 -10.38
C GLY A 156 10.02 -12.06 -9.07
N LEU A 157 8.95 -12.26 -8.31
CA LEU A 157 8.75 -11.64 -7.01
C LEU A 157 8.56 -12.71 -5.93
N ARG A 158 9.23 -12.56 -4.79
CA ARG A 158 8.81 -13.22 -3.53
C ARG A 158 8.09 -12.20 -2.68
N LEU A 159 6.90 -12.56 -2.20
CA LEU A 159 6.05 -11.73 -1.34
C LEU A 159 5.97 -12.31 0.07
N ASP A 160 5.62 -11.49 1.04
CA ASP A 160 5.34 -11.95 2.42
C ASP A 160 3.99 -12.68 2.55
N ILE A 161 3.10 -12.53 1.57
CA ILE A 161 1.80 -13.21 1.47
C ILE A 161 1.76 -14.20 0.31
N GLU A 162 0.83 -15.16 0.39
CA GLU A 162 0.49 -15.98 -0.77
C GLU A 162 -0.28 -15.17 -1.81
N THR A 163 -0.06 -15.50 -3.08
CA THR A 163 -0.75 -14.88 -4.21
C THR A 163 -1.28 -15.93 -5.18
N TYR A 164 -1.92 -15.48 -6.26
CA TYR A 164 -2.62 -16.32 -7.22
C TYR A 164 -2.45 -15.76 -8.65
N LYS A 165 -2.57 -16.67 -9.61
CA LYS A 165 -2.48 -16.36 -11.03
C LYS A 165 -3.59 -15.38 -11.44
N ASN A 166 -3.29 -14.52 -12.40
CA ASN A 166 -4.15 -13.46 -12.95
C ASN A 166 -4.43 -12.27 -12.01
N ALA A 167 -3.83 -12.22 -10.82
CA ALA A 167 -3.92 -11.03 -9.98
C ALA A 167 -3.21 -9.83 -10.63
N ILE A 168 -3.70 -8.63 -10.40
CA ILE A 168 -3.09 -7.37 -10.83
C ILE A 168 -2.12 -6.92 -9.75
N VAL A 169 -0.92 -6.53 -10.17
CA VAL A 169 0.10 -5.92 -9.33
C VAL A 169 -0.04 -4.41 -9.40
N TRP A 170 -0.22 -3.79 -8.24
CA TRP A 170 -0.28 -2.35 -8.06
C TRP A 170 0.93 -1.87 -7.29
N VAL A 171 1.55 -0.82 -7.80
CA VAL A 171 2.75 -0.22 -7.21
C VAL A 171 2.53 1.28 -7.02
N GLU A 172 3.16 1.83 -6.01
CA GLU A 172 3.14 3.27 -5.79
C GLU A 172 3.84 3.97 -6.96
N SER A 173 3.18 4.99 -7.51
CA SER A 173 3.72 5.83 -8.58
C SER A 173 4.79 6.75 -8.01
N ARG A 174 6.02 6.28 -7.93
CA ARG A 174 7.15 7.16 -7.58
C ARG A 174 7.54 7.95 -8.81
N GLN A 175 7.45 9.27 -8.75
CA GLN A 175 8.21 10.09 -9.69
C GLN A 175 9.70 9.73 -9.54
N PRO A 176 10.47 9.64 -10.65
CA PRO A 176 11.92 9.55 -10.54
C PRO A 176 12.38 10.72 -9.66
N ALA A 177 13.22 10.43 -8.66
CA ALA A 177 13.76 11.47 -7.78
C ALA A 177 14.25 12.64 -8.65
N PRO A 178 13.95 13.91 -8.31
CA PRO A 178 14.47 15.02 -9.08
C PRO A 178 15.99 14.87 -9.09
N THR A 179 16.55 14.66 -10.27
CA THR A 179 17.99 14.78 -10.48
C THR A 179 18.31 16.23 -10.19
N SER A 180 18.70 16.51 -8.95
CA SER A 180 19.28 17.79 -8.60
C SER A 180 20.47 17.95 -9.53
N PRO A 181 20.51 18.96 -10.42
CA PRO A 181 21.74 19.21 -11.15
C PRO A 181 22.77 19.52 -10.07
N THR A 182 23.84 18.73 -10.01
CA THR A 182 25.05 19.10 -9.30
C THR A 182 25.50 20.42 -9.93
N GLN A 183 25.11 21.54 -9.34
CA GLN A 183 25.73 22.81 -9.64
C GLN A 183 27.18 22.67 -9.18
N SER A 184 28.06 22.37 -10.14
CA SER A 184 29.49 22.58 -9.99
C SER A 184 29.69 24.06 -9.73
N LEU A 185 29.89 24.43 -8.47
CA LEU A 185 30.35 25.75 -8.09
C LEU A 185 31.74 25.92 -8.69
N ALA A 186 31.83 26.55 -9.87
CA ALA A 186 33.10 27.06 -10.36
C ALA A 186 33.57 28.12 -9.35
N PRO A 187 34.84 28.10 -8.92
CA PRO A 187 35.35 29.12 -8.03
C PRO A 187 35.30 30.48 -8.74
N LEU A 188 34.69 31.47 -8.08
CA LEU A 188 34.73 32.87 -8.49
C LEU A 188 36.17 33.36 -8.36
N THR A 189 36.86 33.55 -9.49
CA THR A 189 38.11 34.30 -9.53
C THR A 189 37.77 35.78 -9.41
N ILE A 190 38.03 36.37 -8.25
CA ILE A 190 37.94 37.83 -8.06
C ILE A 190 39.23 38.42 -8.63
N ASN A 191 39.15 39.11 -9.77
CA ASN A 191 40.24 39.99 -10.21
C ASN A 191 40.15 41.27 -9.36
N LEU A 192 41.10 41.43 -8.44
CA LEU A 192 41.39 42.75 -7.87
C LEU A 192 42.31 43.47 -8.86
N ASP A 193 41.71 44.21 -9.80
CA ASP A 193 42.43 45.30 -10.45
C ASP A 193 42.18 46.57 -9.64
N ASP A 194 43.28 46.97 -9.02
CA ASP A 194 43.57 48.23 -8.34
C ASP A 194 43.49 49.39 -9.34
N GLN A 195 42.53 50.30 -9.18
CA GLN A 195 42.65 51.70 -9.64
C GLN A 195 41.96 52.66 -8.67
N SER A 196 42.79 53.47 -8.03
CA SER A 196 42.52 54.73 -7.34
C SER A 196 42.10 55.86 -8.31
N GLU A 197 41.67 56.98 -7.72
CA GLU A 197 41.37 58.30 -8.31
C GLU A 197 39.91 58.46 -8.77
N ASP A 198 39.15 59.53 -8.47
CA ASP A 198 39.35 60.74 -7.68
C ASP A 198 37.95 61.28 -7.30
N VAL A 199 37.90 62.10 -6.26
CA VAL A 199 36.71 62.79 -5.74
C VAL A 199 36.35 63.96 -6.63
N ASP A 200 35.07 64.15 -6.93
CA ASP A 200 34.51 65.49 -7.14
C ASP A 200 33.13 65.61 -6.46
N VAL A 201 33.04 66.60 -5.58
CA VAL A 201 31.87 67.03 -4.80
C VAL A 201 31.38 68.32 -5.44
N ASP A 202 30.06 68.41 -5.71
CA ASP A 202 29.22 69.62 -5.76
C ASP A 202 27.87 69.23 -6.41
N ALA A 203 26.68 69.72 -6.06
CA ALA A 203 26.16 70.58 -5.01
C ALA A 203 24.60 70.52 -5.09
N GLU A 204 23.94 70.79 -3.95
CA GLU A 204 22.60 71.39 -3.77
C GLU A 204 21.28 70.69 -4.23
N LEU A 205 20.57 70.15 -3.21
CA LEU A 205 19.15 70.31 -2.73
C LEU A 205 18.16 71.23 -3.52
N PRO A 206 16.81 71.25 -3.26
CA PRO A 206 16.01 70.73 -2.12
C PRO A 206 14.70 69.98 -2.52
N ALA A 207 14.13 69.10 -1.66
CA ALA A 207 13.01 69.28 -0.71
C ALA A 207 11.64 69.70 -1.27
N GLU A 208 10.62 68.83 -1.09
CA GLU A 208 9.27 69.11 -0.56
C GLU A 208 8.76 67.77 0.04
N GLU A 209 8.56 67.68 1.36
CA GLU A 209 7.31 67.95 2.10
C GLU A 209 6.11 67.14 1.59
N ALA A 210 5.19 66.62 2.40
CA ALA A 210 5.08 66.21 3.80
C ALA A 210 3.61 65.78 3.93
N ALA A 211 3.34 64.85 4.84
CA ALA A 211 2.04 64.68 5.52
C ALA A 211 0.86 64.16 4.66
N ASN A 212 -0.13 63.44 5.19
CA ASN A 212 -0.35 62.81 6.47
C ASN A 212 -1.63 61.96 6.31
N LEU A 213 -1.58 60.77 6.91
CA LEU A 213 -2.56 60.19 7.84
C LEU A 213 -4.05 60.11 7.49
N ASP A 214 -4.57 58.94 7.92
CA ASP A 214 -5.88 58.74 8.55
C ASP A 214 -7.12 58.83 7.66
N ASN A 215 -8.18 58.07 7.86
CA ASN A 215 -8.55 56.99 8.78
C ASN A 215 -9.90 56.46 8.27
N THR A 216 -10.41 55.39 8.91
CA THR A 216 -11.86 55.05 9.04
C THR A 216 -12.62 54.66 7.77
N SER A 217 -13.67 53.85 7.77
CA SER A 217 -14.25 52.82 8.66
C SER A 217 -15.53 52.35 7.92
N ASP A 218 -16.20 51.36 8.50
CA ASP A 218 -17.58 50.91 8.23
C ASP A 218 -17.80 50.03 7.00
N VAL A 219 -18.07 48.73 7.17
CA VAL A 219 -19.27 48.09 7.78
C VAL A 219 -20.49 48.24 6.87
N GLY A 220 -20.88 47.08 6.32
CA GLY A 220 -22.15 46.78 5.66
C GLY A 220 -22.25 45.27 5.49
#